data_AF-A0A965ABD6-F1
#
_entry.id   AF-A0A965ABD6-F1
#
_cell.length_a   1.000
_cell.length_b   1.000
_cell.length_c   1.000
_cell.angle_alpha   90.00
_cell.angle_beta   90.00
_cell.angle_gamma   90.00
#
_symmetry.space_group_name_H-M   'P 1'
#
loop_
_entity.id
_entity.type
_entity.pdbx_description
1 polymer ?
#
loop_
_entity_poly.entity_id
_entity_poly.type
_entity_poly.pdbx_seq_one_letter_code
_entity_poly.pdbx_strand_id
1 'polypeptide(L)'
;MLYVMAAIDDLKKTFELIKQERQADLQQYQQKVLQKSITQKKKDGVCWYPVKLDKTYIGTGERLIIEVQRTNNFEQRHSFQSGKAVSVFSNATNTPQKDHVSGVINFVRDNNMVITLNVDELPDWIEDGSLGVDVMFDEISYREMEFALKTVMKAEEGRIVELRDILLGYQKATFSDTSITNSAAIAKLNVSQQQALQKVLSANDVGIIHGPPGTGKTTTLVQGIIQTVAEEKQVLVCTPSNAAIDLLVEKLSEQGLNVLRIG
;
A
#
# COMPACT_ATOMS: atom_id res chain seq x y z
N MET A 1 -34.41 -7.17 -6.32
CA MET A 1 -34.49 -5.79 -6.87
C MET A 1 -34.33 -4.71 -5.80
N LEU A 2 -35.13 -4.70 -4.71
CA LEU A 2 -35.00 -3.73 -3.60
C LEU A 2 -33.62 -3.73 -2.92
N TYR A 3 -33.05 -4.92 -2.64
CA TYR A 3 -31.73 -5.04 -2.01
C TYR A 3 -30.56 -4.54 -2.87
N VAL A 4 -30.66 -4.73 -4.19
CA VAL A 4 -29.62 -4.29 -5.14
C VAL A 4 -29.55 -2.76 -5.20
N MET A 5 -30.70 -2.07 -5.19
CA MET A 5 -30.71 -0.60 -5.18
C MET A 5 -30.08 -0.04 -3.89
N ALA A 6 -30.34 -0.66 -2.74
CA ALA A 6 -29.76 -0.26 -1.47
C ALA A 6 -28.23 -0.45 -1.42
N ALA A 7 -27.72 -1.60 -1.90
CA ALA A 7 -26.28 -1.87 -1.99
C ALA A 7 -25.54 -0.83 -2.85
N ILE A 8 -26.12 -0.46 -3.99
CA ILE A 8 -25.53 0.55 -4.87
C ILE A 8 -25.55 1.94 -4.21
N ASP A 9 -26.59 2.29 -3.47
CA ASP A 9 -26.67 3.58 -2.79
C ASP A 9 -25.67 3.70 -1.62
N ASP A 10 -25.42 2.62 -0.89
CA ASP A 10 -24.35 2.57 0.12
C ASP A 10 -22.96 2.79 -0.52
N LEU A 11 -22.70 2.15 -1.66
CA LEU A 11 -21.44 2.32 -2.39
C LEU A 11 -21.28 3.74 -2.95
N LYS A 12 -22.37 4.37 -3.43
CA LYS A 12 -22.34 5.79 -3.83
C LYS A 12 -22.00 6.70 -2.66
N LYS A 13 -22.56 6.42 -1.47
CA LYS A 13 -22.22 7.17 -0.26
C LYS A 13 -20.73 7.03 0.08
N THR A 14 -20.19 5.81 0.06
CA THR A 14 -18.74 5.58 0.26
C THR A 14 -17.90 6.30 -0.80
N PHE A 15 -18.33 6.29 -2.06
CA PHE A 15 -17.65 6.98 -3.16
C PHE A 15 -17.57 8.50 -2.92
N GLU A 16 -18.64 9.13 -2.44
CA GLU A 16 -18.62 10.56 -2.08
C GLU A 16 -17.76 10.84 -0.84
N LEU A 17 -17.71 9.93 0.13
CA LEU A 17 -16.80 10.06 1.28
C LEU A 17 -15.33 10.01 0.86
N ILE A 18 -14.97 9.13 -0.09
CA ILE A 18 -13.60 9.08 -0.64
C ILE A 18 -13.24 10.38 -1.35
N LYS A 19 -14.17 11.01 -2.08
CA LYS A 19 -13.93 12.32 -2.69
C LYS A 19 -13.72 13.42 -1.65
N GLN A 20 -14.49 13.41 -0.55
CA GLN A 20 -14.31 14.36 0.53
C GLN A 20 -12.95 14.20 1.19
N GLU A 21 -12.54 12.96 1.47
CA GLU A 21 -11.22 12.64 2.02
C GLU A 21 -10.10 13.11 1.07
N ARG A 22 -10.22 12.82 -0.23
CA ARG A 22 -9.28 13.27 -1.27
C ARG A 22 -9.13 14.79 -1.27
N GLN A 23 -10.24 15.52 -1.18
CA GLN A 23 -10.22 16.99 -1.17
C GLN A 23 -9.58 17.53 0.12
N ALA A 24 -9.88 16.93 1.27
CA ALA A 24 -9.29 17.31 2.55
C ALA A 24 -7.78 17.07 2.57
N ASP A 25 -7.31 15.92 2.10
CA ASP A 25 -5.89 15.58 2.07
C ASP A 25 -5.13 16.44 1.04
N LEU A 26 -5.75 16.75 -0.11
CA LEU A 26 -5.18 17.70 -1.07
C LEU A 26 -5.03 19.11 -0.48
N GLN A 27 -6.04 19.61 0.26
CA GLN A 27 -5.96 20.90 0.94
C GLN A 27 -4.87 20.91 2.00
N GLN A 28 -4.75 19.82 2.76
CA GLN A 28 -3.70 19.65 3.75
C GLN A 28 -2.31 19.65 3.09
N TYR A 29 -2.15 18.97 1.95
CA TYR A 29 -0.93 18.98 1.16
C TYR A 29 -0.56 20.40 0.69
N GLN A 30 -1.52 21.15 0.15
CA GLN A 30 -1.31 22.53 -0.29
C GLN A 30 -0.80 23.43 0.86
N GLN A 31 -1.40 23.32 2.05
CA GLN A 31 -1.03 24.11 3.23
C GLN A 31 0.31 23.67 3.84
N LYS A 32 0.63 22.37 3.83
CA LYS A 32 1.82 21.82 4.50
C LYS A 32 3.06 21.73 3.59
N VAL A 33 2.89 21.71 2.29
CA VAL A 33 4.00 21.54 1.34
C VAL A 33 4.10 22.76 0.42
N LEU A 34 3.10 23.05 -0.40
CA LEU A 34 3.24 24.07 -1.45
C LEU A 34 3.42 25.50 -0.93
N GLN A 35 2.76 25.85 0.18
CA GLN A 35 2.74 27.21 0.72
C GLN A 35 3.84 27.48 1.76
N LYS A 36 4.62 26.47 2.16
CA LYS A 36 5.61 26.58 3.23
C LYS A 36 7.03 26.70 2.71
N SER A 37 7.86 27.44 3.45
CA SER A 37 9.30 27.51 3.18
C SER A 37 9.97 26.14 3.36
N ILE A 38 11.08 25.91 2.67
CA ILE A 38 11.88 24.68 2.79
C ILE A 38 12.22 24.38 4.26
N THR A 39 12.60 25.41 5.03
CA THR A 39 12.90 25.28 6.46
C THR A 39 11.73 24.71 7.25
N GLN A 40 10.51 25.19 7.00
CA GLN A 40 9.32 24.68 7.69
C GLN A 40 8.94 23.28 7.21
N LYS A 41 9.02 23.00 5.89
CA LYS A 41 8.77 21.67 5.35
C LYS A 41 9.70 20.61 5.94
N LYS A 42 10.98 20.94 6.13
CA LYS A 42 11.95 20.08 6.83
C LYS A 42 11.49 19.79 8.25
N LYS A 43 11.11 20.84 9.01
CA LYS A 43 10.62 20.73 10.39
C LYS A 43 9.38 19.84 10.50
N ASP A 44 8.49 19.94 9.52
CA ASP A 44 7.26 19.13 9.43
C ASP A 44 7.52 17.71 8.91
N GLY A 45 8.77 17.39 8.53
CA GLY A 45 9.17 16.05 8.09
C GLY A 45 8.68 15.65 6.70
N VAL A 46 8.30 16.62 5.87
CA VAL A 46 7.76 16.41 4.50
C VAL A 46 8.75 16.82 3.40
N CYS A 47 9.96 17.26 3.77
CA CYS A 47 11.02 17.64 2.84
C CYS A 47 12.39 17.17 3.32
N TRP A 48 13.20 16.61 2.42
CA TRP A 48 14.64 16.45 2.58
C TRP A 48 15.35 17.54 1.77
N TYR A 49 16.15 18.38 2.43
CA TYR A 49 16.97 19.40 1.77
C TYR A 49 18.12 19.85 2.68
N PRO A 50 19.35 20.08 2.20
CA PRO A 50 19.81 19.65 0.89
C PRO A 50 20.01 18.14 0.86
N VAL A 51 19.81 17.54 -0.30
CA VAL A 51 20.29 16.20 -0.62
C VAL A 51 21.39 16.31 -1.68
N LYS A 52 22.27 15.31 -1.71
CA LYS A 52 23.29 15.14 -2.74
C LYS A 52 22.90 13.95 -3.60
N LEU A 53 23.00 14.08 -4.91
CA LEU A 53 22.94 12.96 -5.83
C LEU A 53 24.19 12.09 -5.66
N ASP A 54 24.01 10.81 -5.35
CA ASP A 54 25.09 9.84 -5.23
C ASP A 54 25.25 9.05 -6.53
N LYS A 55 24.16 8.50 -7.06
CA LYS A 55 24.17 7.67 -8.28
C LYS A 55 22.92 7.87 -9.11
N THR A 56 23.07 7.61 -10.40
CA THR A 56 21.98 7.48 -11.37
C THR A 56 22.20 6.21 -12.19
N TYR A 57 21.14 5.44 -12.41
CA TYR A 57 21.18 4.24 -13.25
C TYR A 57 19.79 3.91 -13.81
N ILE A 58 19.77 3.04 -14.83
CA ILE A 58 18.52 2.50 -15.38
C ILE A 58 18.22 1.19 -14.65
N GLY A 59 17.03 1.11 -14.04
CA GLY A 59 16.54 -0.07 -13.34
C GLY A 59 15.63 -0.95 -14.20
N THR A 60 14.94 -1.85 -13.52
CA THR A 60 13.94 -2.73 -14.13
C THR A 60 12.85 -1.93 -14.84
N GLY A 61 12.48 -2.36 -16.05
CA GLY A 61 11.46 -1.70 -16.86
C GLY A 61 11.92 -0.37 -17.48
N GLU A 62 13.23 -0.22 -17.71
CA GLU A 62 13.85 0.95 -18.36
C GLU A 62 13.58 2.27 -17.63
N ARG A 63 13.30 2.21 -16.32
CA ARG A 63 13.05 3.39 -15.51
C ARG A 63 14.36 4.00 -15.00
N LEU A 64 14.46 5.32 -15.04
CA LEU A 64 15.56 6.06 -14.41
C LEU A 64 15.44 6.02 -12.90
N ILE A 65 16.53 5.66 -12.23
CA ILE A 65 16.62 5.58 -10.77
C ILE A 65 17.76 6.51 -10.31
N ILE A 66 17.48 7.26 -9.25
CA ILE A 66 18.47 8.08 -8.56
C ILE A 66 18.63 7.64 -7.11
N GLU A 67 19.85 7.73 -6.60
CA GLU A 67 20.17 7.59 -5.18
C GLU A 67 20.56 8.96 -4.65
N VAL A 68 19.85 9.43 -3.62
CA VAL A 68 20.13 10.72 -2.97
C VAL A 68 20.44 10.51 -1.50
N GLN A 69 21.35 11.32 -0.98
CA GLN A 69 21.77 11.29 0.42
C GLN A 69 21.54 12.64 1.08
N ARG A 70 20.96 12.66 2.29
CA ARG A 70 20.91 13.88 3.11
C ARG A 70 22.33 14.36 3.40
N THR A 71 22.55 15.67 3.34
CA THR A 71 23.86 16.26 3.70
C THR A 71 23.88 16.84 5.11
N ASN A 72 22.72 17.02 5.73
CA ASN A 72 22.57 17.51 7.09
C ASN A 72 21.29 16.96 7.75
N ASN A 73 21.08 17.34 9.01
CA ASN A 73 19.86 17.03 9.76
C ASN A 73 19.52 15.53 9.78
N PHE A 74 20.54 14.69 9.95
CA PHE A 74 20.41 13.24 9.91
C PHE A 74 19.36 12.69 10.89
N GLU A 75 19.26 13.30 12.08
CA GLU A 75 18.31 12.92 13.14
C GLU A 75 16.88 13.46 12.92
N GLN A 76 16.64 14.25 11.86
CA GLN A 76 15.34 14.88 11.64
C GLN A 76 14.33 13.84 11.15
N ARG A 77 13.31 13.58 11.99
CA ARG A 77 12.17 12.71 11.67
C ARG A 77 11.49 13.15 10.38
N HIS A 78 11.00 12.18 9.62
CA HIS A 78 10.34 12.41 8.35
C HIS A 78 9.24 11.40 8.08
N SER A 79 8.40 11.68 7.08
CA SER A 79 7.29 10.84 6.68
C SER A 79 7.55 10.00 5.43
N PHE A 80 8.72 10.11 4.79
CA PHE A 80 9.10 9.31 3.62
C PHE A 80 9.15 7.81 3.92
N GLN A 81 8.58 7.01 3.02
CA GLN A 81 8.48 5.55 3.09
C GLN A 81 8.45 4.98 1.66
N SER A 82 8.83 3.70 1.51
CA SER A 82 8.68 2.96 0.24
C SER A 82 7.28 3.13 -0.33
N GLY A 83 7.20 3.36 -1.64
CA GLY A 83 5.95 3.55 -2.39
C GLY A 83 5.37 4.96 -2.38
N LYS A 84 5.88 5.89 -1.55
CA LYS A 84 5.39 7.27 -1.55
C LYS A 84 5.82 8.02 -2.80
N ALA A 85 4.87 8.76 -3.39
CA ALA A 85 5.15 9.71 -4.44
C ALA A 85 5.93 10.91 -3.88
N VAL A 86 6.92 11.37 -4.64
CA VAL A 86 7.81 12.47 -4.27
C VAL A 86 8.12 13.36 -5.46
N SER A 87 8.45 14.61 -5.17
CA SER A 87 8.95 15.58 -6.13
C SER A 87 10.41 15.88 -5.80
N VAL A 88 11.31 15.51 -6.71
CA VAL A 88 12.72 15.90 -6.65
C VAL A 88 12.81 17.28 -7.28
N PHE A 89 13.46 18.23 -6.62
CA PHE A 89 13.58 19.61 -7.10
C PHE A 89 15.00 20.15 -6.93
N SER A 90 15.36 21.16 -7.72
CA SER A 90 16.58 21.96 -7.51
C SER A 90 16.24 23.35 -6.97
N ASN A 91 17.03 23.83 -6.01
CA ASN A 91 16.94 25.20 -5.52
C ASN A 91 18.16 26.06 -5.94
N ALA A 92 18.97 25.61 -6.90
CA ALA A 92 20.16 26.34 -7.36
C ALA A 92 19.84 27.73 -7.94
N THR A 93 18.70 27.83 -8.64
CA THR A 93 18.22 29.07 -9.31
C THR A 93 17.32 29.94 -8.41
N ASN A 94 17.09 29.55 -7.15
CA ASN A 94 16.03 30.08 -6.28
C ASN A 94 14.62 30.00 -6.90
N THR A 95 14.43 29.17 -7.93
CA THR A 95 13.12 28.90 -8.55
C THR A 95 12.76 27.41 -8.51
N PRO A 96 12.59 26.82 -7.31
CA PRO A 96 12.37 25.37 -7.16
C PRO A 96 11.05 24.88 -7.76
N GLN A 97 10.15 25.78 -8.11
CA GLN A 97 8.91 25.46 -8.82
C GLN A 97 9.13 25.13 -10.29
N LYS A 98 10.23 25.60 -10.90
CA LYS A 98 10.55 25.35 -12.32
C LYS A 98 11.29 24.03 -12.52
N ASP A 99 12.21 23.73 -11.61
CA ASP A 99 13.12 22.60 -11.74
C ASP A 99 12.67 21.47 -10.82
N HIS A 100 11.67 20.69 -11.25
CA HIS A 100 11.17 19.55 -10.50
C HIS A 100 10.80 18.34 -11.38
N VAL A 101 10.91 17.14 -10.81
CA VAL A 101 10.51 15.87 -11.45
C VAL A 101 9.84 14.96 -10.42
N SER A 102 8.77 14.30 -10.84
CA SER A 102 8.06 13.34 -9.98
C SER A 102 8.74 11.97 -9.98
N GLY A 103 8.61 11.26 -8.87
CA GLY A 103 9.10 9.89 -8.73
C GLY A 103 8.42 9.14 -7.59
N VAL A 104 8.78 7.88 -7.43
CA VAL A 104 8.31 6.99 -6.36
C VAL A 104 9.51 6.48 -5.59
N ILE A 105 9.40 6.51 -4.26
CA ILE A 105 10.46 5.99 -3.39
C ILE A 105 10.50 4.47 -3.47
N ASN A 106 11.64 3.90 -3.85
CA ASN A 106 11.89 2.46 -3.78
C ASN A 106 12.17 2.05 -2.34
N PHE A 107 13.06 2.77 -1.65
CA PHE A 107 13.28 2.62 -0.22
C PHE A 107 13.93 3.87 0.39
N VAL A 108 13.81 3.98 1.71
CA VAL A 108 14.55 4.95 2.53
C VAL A 108 15.26 4.17 3.62
N ARG A 109 16.56 4.36 3.74
CA ARG A 109 17.36 3.73 4.80
C ARG A 109 18.39 4.72 5.30
N ASP A 110 18.40 4.93 6.61
CA ASP A 110 19.26 5.90 7.28
C ASP A 110 19.10 7.29 6.64
N ASN A 111 20.11 7.73 5.90
CA ASN A 111 20.13 9.03 5.22
C ASN A 111 20.11 8.92 3.70
N ASN A 112 19.90 7.71 3.18
CA ASN A 112 19.87 7.41 1.76
C ASN A 112 18.43 7.13 1.32
N MET A 113 18.06 7.66 0.17
CA MET A 113 16.77 7.43 -0.47
C MET A 113 17.00 7.07 -1.92
N VAL A 114 16.34 6.00 -2.37
CA VAL A 114 16.36 5.56 -3.77
C VAL A 114 15.00 5.86 -4.37
N ILE A 115 14.99 6.56 -5.51
CA ILE A 115 13.79 7.08 -6.14
C ILE A 115 13.80 6.64 -7.61
N THR A 116 12.72 5.99 -8.04
CA THR A 116 12.44 5.79 -9.46
C THR A 116 11.74 7.03 -10.01
N LEU A 117 12.32 7.68 -11.01
CA LEU A 117 11.78 8.89 -11.63
C LEU A 117 10.75 8.55 -12.71
N ASN A 118 9.75 9.41 -12.85
CA ASN A 118 8.72 9.30 -13.88
C ASN A 118 9.08 10.14 -15.12
N VAL A 119 10.29 9.96 -15.65
CA VAL A 119 10.79 10.61 -16.87
C VAL A 119 11.63 9.63 -17.68
N ASP A 120 11.73 9.89 -18.97
CA ASP A 120 12.51 9.07 -19.91
C ASP A 120 13.99 9.49 -19.94
N GLU A 121 14.28 10.77 -19.69
CA GLU A 121 15.63 11.34 -19.67
C GLU A 121 15.88 12.10 -18.36
N LEU A 122 17.12 12.06 -17.89
CA LEU A 122 17.52 12.72 -16.64
C LEU A 122 17.55 14.24 -16.87
N PRO A 123 16.90 15.06 -16.02
CA PRO A 123 16.93 16.50 -16.19
C PRO A 123 18.33 17.09 -15.96
N ASP A 124 18.77 18.01 -16.82
CA ASP A 124 20.11 18.65 -16.72
C ASP A 124 20.38 19.26 -15.34
N TRP A 125 19.36 19.89 -14.75
CA TRP A 125 19.47 20.57 -13.46
C TRP A 125 19.71 19.65 -12.27
N ILE A 126 19.61 18.33 -12.44
CA ILE A 126 19.78 17.38 -11.33
C ILE A 126 21.21 17.39 -10.77
N GLU A 127 22.18 17.85 -11.56
CA GLU A 127 23.59 17.92 -11.17
C GLU A 127 23.99 19.30 -10.62
N ASP A 128 23.13 20.32 -10.74
CA ASP A 128 23.43 21.72 -10.39
C ASP A 128 23.56 21.99 -8.87
N GLY A 129 23.40 20.95 -8.05
CA GLY A 129 23.45 21.03 -6.59
C GLY A 129 22.19 21.68 -5.99
N SER A 130 22.14 21.76 -4.65
CA SER A 130 20.95 22.23 -3.91
C SER A 130 19.67 21.44 -4.23
N LEU A 131 19.81 20.13 -4.37
CA LEU A 131 18.65 19.26 -4.55
C LEU A 131 17.83 19.15 -3.26
N GLY A 132 16.54 18.95 -3.43
CA GLY A 132 15.65 18.53 -2.37
C GLY A 132 14.62 17.52 -2.87
N VAL A 133 13.95 16.90 -1.91
CA VAL A 133 12.86 15.96 -2.17
C VAL A 133 11.69 16.33 -1.29
N ASP A 134 10.54 16.63 -1.88
CA ASP A 134 9.28 16.86 -1.19
C ASP A 134 8.39 15.61 -1.31
N VAL A 135 7.64 15.30 -0.25
CA VAL A 135 6.51 14.35 -0.35
C VAL A 135 5.46 14.95 -1.29
N MET A 136 4.87 14.15 -2.18
CA MET A 136 3.73 14.54 -3.01
C MET A 136 2.40 14.04 -2.46
N PHE A 137 1.32 14.65 -2.93
CA PHE A 137 -0.03 14.13 -2.74
C PHE A 137 -0.21 12.80 -3.50
N ASP A 138 -0.76 11.78 -2.82
CA ASP A 138 -0.97 10.45 -3.40
C ASP A 138 -2.30 10.39 -4.18
N GLU A 139 -2.31 10.94 -5.39
CA GLU A 139 -3.50 10.91 -6.26
C GLU A 139 -3.83 9.49 -6.77
N ILE A 140 -2.82 8.61 -6.89
CA ILE A 140 -2.97 7.29 -7.49
C ILE A 140 -3.85 6.41 -6.61
N SER A 141 -3.60 6.37 -5.30
CA SER A 141 -4.43 5.59 -4.36
C SER A 141 -5.91 5.94 -4.45
N TYR A 142 -6.24 7.24 -4.52
CA TYR A 142 -7.64 7.68 -4.67
C TYR A 142 -8.24 7.23 -6.01
N ARG A 143 -7.48 7.33 -7.10
CA ARG A 143 -7.94 6.89 -8.42
C ARG A 143 -8.23 5.39 -8.44
N GLU A 144 -7.37 4.56 -7.84
CA GLU A 144 -7.58 3.11 -7.78
C GLU A 144 -8.79 2.76 -6.88
N MET A 145 -8.96 3.43 -5.74
CA MET A 145 -10.16 3.24 -4.89
C MET A 145 -11.44 3.62 -5.63
N GLU A 146 -11.44 4.76 -6.33
CA GLU A 146 -12.57 5.19 -7.16
C GLU A 146 -12.88 4.19 -8.29
N PHE A 147 -11.85 3.66 -8.94
CA PHE A 147 -11.98 2.66 -10.00
C PHE A 147 -12.57 1.35 -9.47
N ALA A 148 -12.09 0.86 -8.32
CA ALA A 148 -12.61 -0.34 -7.68
C ALA A 148 -14.09 -0.20 -7.34
N LEU A 149 -14.49 0.91 -6.70
CA LEU A 149 -15.89 1.17 -6.38
C LEU A 149 -16.77 1.26 -7.63
N LYS A 150 -16.31 1.95 -8.67
CA LYS A 150 -17.04 2.03 -9.95
C LYS A 150 -17.22 0.64 -10.58
N THR A 151 -16.20 -0.21 -10.51
CA THR A 151 -16.27 -1.59 -11.01
C THR A 151 -17.31 -2.41 -10.26
N VAL A 152 -17.32 -2.35 -8.92
CA VAL A 152 -18.30 -3.07 -8.08
C VAL A 152 -19.73 -2.55 -8.29
N MET A 153 -19.90 -1.23 -8.45
CA MET A 153 -21.22 -0.64 -8.71
C MET A 153 -21.79 -1.00 -10.10
N LYS A 154 -20.92 -1.17 -11.11
CA LYS A 154 -21.31 -1.53 -12.47
C LYS A 154 -21.55 -3.02 -12.67
N ALA A 155 -21.12 -3.87 -11.74
CA ALA A 155 -21.31 -5.31 -11.86
C ALA A 155 -22.79 -5.68 -11.78
N GLU A 156 -23.27 -6.42 -12.79
CA GLU A 156 -24.66 -6.85 -12.91
C GLU A 156 -24.87 -8.32 -12.53
N GLU A 157 -23.84 -9.16 -12.71
CA GLU A 157 -23.88 -10.59 -12.42
C GLU A 157 -22.53 -11.15 -11.94
N GLY A 158 -22.55 -12.42 -11.53
CA GLY A 158 -21.36 -13.18 -11.14
C GLY A 158 -20.85 -12.88 -9.72
N ARG A 159 -19.64 -13.36 -9.44
CA ARG A 159 -19.09 -13.41 -8.08
C ARG A 159 -18.93 -12.04 -7.42
N ILE A 160 -18.69 -10.98 -8.20
CA ILE A 160 -18.57 -9.62 -7.68
C ILE A 160 -19.88 -9.16 -7.05
N VAL A 161 -21.02 -9.47 -7.68
CA VAL A 161 -22.36 -9.10 -7.17
C VAL A 161 -22.68 -9.86 -5.89
N GLU A 162 -22.40 -11.17 -5.86
CA GLU A 162 -22.59 -11.99 -4.67
C GLU A 162 -21.76 -11.47 -3.49
N LEU A 163 -20.46 -11.24 -3.69
CA LEU A 163 -19.58 -10.73 -2.64
C LEU A 163 -19.95 -9.32 -2.21
N ARG A 164 -20.38 -8.45 -3.13
CA ARG A 164 -20.89 -7.10 -2.80
C ARG A 164 -22.06 -7.22 -1.82
N ASP A 165 -23.07 -8.01 -2.18
CA ASP A 165 -24.30 -8.11 -1.39
C ASP A 165 -24.03 -8.82 -0.05
N ILE A 166 -23.10 -9.79 0.00
CA ILE A 166 -22.66 -10.44 1.24
C ILE A 166 -21.91 -9.46 2.15
N LEU A 167 -20.91 -8.73 1.62
CA LEU A 167 -20.07 -7.82 2.41
C LEU A 167 -20.85 -6.61 2.94
N LEU A 168 -21.88 -6.17 2.23
CA LEU A 168 -22.80 -5.12 2.67
C LEU A 168 -23.94 -5.64 3.57
N GLY A 169 -24.03 -6.96 3.79
CA GLY A 169 -25.00 -7.57 4.71
C GLY A 169 -26.39 -7.81 4.13
N TYR A 170 -26.56 -7.68 2.82
CA TYR A 170 -27.81 -7.98 2.10
C TYR A 170 -27.99 -9.49 1.83
N GLN A 171 -26.91 -10.25 1.86
CA GLN A 171 -26.91 -11.70 1.76
C GLN A 171 -26.03 -12.31 2.87
N LYS A 172 -26.37 -13.52 3.33
CA LYS A 172 -25.56 -14.25 4.32
C LYS A 172 -24.44 -15.01 3.63
N ALA A 173 -23.23 -14.93 4.19
CA ALA A 173 -22.13 -15.82 3.85
C ALA A 173 -22.47 -17.26 4.25
N THR A 174 -21.98 -18.22 3.47
CA THR A 174 -22.18 -19.65 3.66
C THR A 174 -20.88 -20.35 4.05
N PHE A 175 -21.03 -21.49 4.73
CA PHE A 175 -19.92 -22.34 5.15
C PHE A 175 -20.19 -23.78 4.72
N SER A 176 -19.15 -24.47 4.27
CA SER A 176 -19.17 -25.89 3.92
C SER A 176 -18.73 -26.76 5.11
N ASP A 177 -19.19 -28.01 5.14
CA ASP A 177 -18.72 -29.00 6.11
C ASP A 177 -17.38 -29.59 5.66
N THR A 178 -16.35 -28.74 5.54
CA THR A 178 -15.00 -29.18 5.18
C THR A 178 -14.29 -29.68 6.42
N SER A 179 -14.02 -30.99 6.49
CA SER A 179 -13.12 -31.54 7.51
C SER A 179 -11.68 -31.14 7.18
N ILE A 180 -11.04 -30.34 8.03
CA ILE A 180 -9.61 -30.07 7.88
C ILE A 180 -8.84 -31.38 7.99
N THR A 181 -8.00 -31.66 7.00
CA THR A 181 -6.98 -32.70 7.10
C THR A 181 -5.98 -32.30 8.17
N ASN A 182 -5.91 -33.03 9.29
CA ASN A 182 -4.98 -32.77 10.40
C ASN A 182 -3.54 -32.75 9.91
N SER A 183 -3.00 -31.55 9.62
CA SER A 183 -1.57 -31.39 9.36
C SER A 183 -0.82 -31.18 10.68
N ALA A 184 0.42 -31.68 10.76
CA ALA A 184 1.27 -31.53 11.94
C ALA A 184 1.52 -30.05 12.33
N ALA A 185 1.34 -29.11 11.39
CA ALA A 185 1.46 -27.69 11.63
C ALA A 185 0.24 -27.11 12.38
N ILE A 186 -0.97 -27.59 12.06
CA ILE A 186 -2.21 -27.19 12.75
C ILE A 186 -2.21 -27.71 14.20
N ALA A 187 -1.60 -28.87 14.46
CA ALA A 187 -1.47 -29.44 15.80
C ALA A 187 -0.65 -28.55 16.77
N LYS A 188 0.20 -27.66 16.25
CA LYS A 188 0.99 -26.71 17.07
C LYS A 188 0.21 -25.44 17.45
N LEU A 189 -0.92 -25.19 16.80
CA LEU A 189 -1.78 -24.04 17.11
C LEU A 189 -2.58 -24.31 18.39
N ASN A 190 -2.91 -23.25 19.12
CA ASN A 190 -3.82 -23.37 20.25
C ASN A 190 -5.28 -23.56 19.76
N VAL A 191 -6.17 -23.95 20.68
CA VAL A 191 -7.58 -24.27 20.36
C VAL A 191 -8.30 -23.12 19.65
N SER A 192 -8.09 -21.86 20.08
CA SER A 192 -8.79 -20.73 19.44
C SER A 192 -8.28 -20.43 18.03
N GLN A 193 -6.98 -20.62 17.79
CA GLN A 193 -6.38 -20.51 16.45
C GLN A 193 -6.84 -21.65 15.53
N GLN A 194 -6.94 -22.88 16.03
CA GLN A 194 -7.48 -24.02 15.29
C GLN A 194 -8.95 -23.78 14.89
N GLN A 195 -9.76 -23.30 15.82
CA GLN A 195 -11.16 -22.96 15.55
C GLN A 195 -11.30 -21.82 14.54
N ALA A 196 -10.44 -20.81 14.61
CA ALA A 196 -10.42 -19.72 13.63
C ALA A 196 -10.05 -20.22 12.24
N LEU A 197 -9.04 -21.10 12.14
CA LEU A 197 -8.62 -21.72 10.89
C LEU A 197 -9.72 -22.60 10.29
N GLN A 198 -10.38 -23.42 11.10
CA GLN A 198 -11.54 -24.23 10.70
C GLN A 198 -12.64 -23.37 10.08
N LYS A 199 -12.99 -22.25 10.71
CA LYS A 199 -14.03 -21.35 10.18
C LYS A 199 -13.64 -20.66 8.88
N VAL A 200 -12.35 -20.34 8.69
CA VAL A 200 -11.89 -19.71 7.45
C VAL A 200 -11.85 -20.73 6.32
N LEU A 201 -11.34 -21.93 6.57
CA LEU A 201 -11.26 -22.97 5.54
C LEU A 201 -12.64 -23.55 5.17
N SER A 202 -13.63 -23.45 6.06
CA SER A 202 -15.02 -23.76 5.72
C SER A 202 -15.78 -22.61 5.07
N ALA A 203 -15.23 -21.40 4.98
CA ALA A 203 -15.95 -20.26 4.41
C ALA A 203 -15.99 -20.36 2.89
N ASN A 204 -17.19 -20.45 2.31
CA ASN A 204 -17.35 -20.42 0.85
C ASN A 204 -17.26 -18.99 0.30
N ASP A 205 -17.56 -17.99 1.15
CA ASP A 205 -17.69 -16.59 0.74
C ASP A 205 -16.70 -15.66 1.42
N VAL A 206 -16.82 -15.48 2.73
CA VAL A 206 -15.92 -14.62 3.50
C VAL A 206 -15.70 -15.19 4.90
N GLY A 207 -14.44 -15.21 5.32
CA GLY A 207 -14.03 -15.58 6.68
C GLY A 207 -13.31 -14.42 7.33
N ILE A 208 -13.71 -14.07 8.57
CA ILE A 208 -13.07 -12.99 9.33
C ILE A 208 -12.40 -13.57 10.58
N ILE A 209 -11.07 -13.49 10.62
CA ILE A 209 -10.29 -13.78 11.83
C ILE A 209 -10.13 -12.48 12.62
N HIS A 210 -10.78 -12.42 13.77
CA HIS A 210 -10.50 -11.39 14.76
C HIS A 210 -9.45 -11.89 15.75
N GLY A 211 -8.43 -11.07 16.03
CA GLY A 211 -7.45 -11.40 17.05
C GLY A 211 -6.96 -10.15 17.78
N PRO A 212 -7.08 -10.08 19.11
CA PRO A 212 -6.44 -9.04 19.91
C PRO A 212 -4.91 -8.98 19.75
N PRO A 213 -4.23 -7.91 20.21
CA PRO A 213 -2.77 -7.85 20.25
C PRO A 213 -2.15 -9.07 20.93
N GLY A 214 -1.04 -9.60 20.38
CA GLY A 214 -0.32 -10.74 20.95
C GLY A 214 -0.95 -12.14 20.74
N THR A 215 -2.13 -12.26 20.12
CA THR A 215 -2.84 -13.55 19.96
C THR A 215 -2.37 -14.43 18.80
N GLY A 216 -1.29 -14.05 18.11
CA GLY A 216 -0.73 -14.84 17.01
C GLY A 216 -1.55 -14.81 15.72
N LYS A 217 -2.33 -13.75 15.45
CA LYS A 217 -3.08 -13.57 14.19
C LYS A 217 -2.28 -13.90 12.94
N THR A 218 -1.06 -13.36 12.84
CA THR A 218 -0.18 -13.59 11.69
C THR A 218 0.16 -15.06 11.55
N THR A 219 0.40 -15.77 12.66
CA THR A 219 0.62 -17.22 12.66
C THR A 219 -0.61 -17.96 12.13
N THR A 220 -1.82 -17.60 12.59
CA THR A 220 -3.07 -18.22 12.09
C THR A 220 -3.30 -17.95 10.61
N LEU A 221 -3.05 -16.71 10.14
CA LEU A 221 -3.19 -16.34 8.73
C LEU A 221 -2.21 -17.10 7.84
N VAL A 222 -0.95 -17.23 8.26
CA VAL A 222 0.07 -18.01 7.53
C VAL A 222 -0.39 -19.46 7.38
N GLN A 223 -0.91 -20.08 8.44
CA GLN A 223 -1.45 -21.44 8.34
C GLN A 223 -2.67 -21.53 7.43
N GLY A 224 -3.56 -20.53 7.46
CA GLY A 224 -4.67 -20.38 6.51
C GLY A 224 -4.20 -20.39 5.06
N ILE A 225 -3.24 -19.52 4.73
CA ILE A 225 -2.70 -19.39 3.38
C ILE A 225 -2.05 -20.70 2.93
N ILE A 226 -1.27 -21.37 3.79
CA ILE A 226 -0.64 -22.65 3.46
C ILE A 226 -1.68 -23.70 3.06
N GLN A 227 -2.77 -23.81 3.83
CA GLN A 227 -3.84 -24.76 3.53
C GLN A 227 -4.59 -24.36 2.25
N THR A 228 -4.91 -23.08 2.07
CA THR A 228 -5.57 -22.61 0.84
C THR A 228 -4.73 -22.84 -0.40
N VAL A 229 -3.41 -22.60 -0.36
CA VAL A 229 -2.49 -22.85 -1.50
C VAL A 229 -2.37 -24.35 -1.83
N ALA A 230 -2.65 -25.24 -0.88
CA ALA A 230 -2.64 -26.68 -1.14
C ALA A 230 -3.84 -27.12 -2.00
N GLU A 231 -4.95 -26.39 -1.95
CA GLU A 231 -6.19 -26.69 -2.67
C GLU A 231 -6.39 -25.78 -3.90
N GLU A 232 -5.94 -24.53 -3.80
CA GLU A 232 -6.10 -23.49 -4.82
C GLU A 232 -4.80 -23.24 -5.59
N LYS A 233 -4.93 -22.90 -6.88
CA LYS A 233 -3.77 -22.67 -7.76
C LYS A 233 -2.94 -21.45 -7.35
N GLN A 234 -3.59 -20.42 -6.80
CA GLN A 234 -2.95 -19.15 -6.48
C GLN A 234 -3.75 -18.42 -5.40
N VAL A 235 -3.05 -17.76 -4.48
CA VAL A 235 -3.64 -16.92 -3.44
C VAL A 235 -3.06 -15.51 -3.57
N LEU A 236 -3.94 -14.50 -3.64
CA LEU A 236 -3.55 -13.10 -3.56
C LEU A 236 -3.60 -12.65 -2.08
N VAL A 237 -2.47 -12.16 -1.58
CA VAL A 237 -2.35 -11.63 -0.22
C VAL A 237 -2.14 -10.12 -0.29
N CYS A 238 -3.06 -9.36 0.30
CA CYS A 238 -3.01 -7.90 0.34
C CYS A 238 -2.90 -7.39 1.77
N THR A 239 -2.14 -6.31 1.99
CA THR A 239 -2.10 -5.59 3.26
C THR A 239 -2.01 -4.09 2.99
N PRO A 240 -2.46 -3.22 3.93
CA PRO A 240 -2.38 -1.77 3.75
C PRO A 240 -0.98 -1.19 3.99
N SER A 241 0.04 -1.99 4.33
CA SER A 241 1.39 -1.49 4.60
C SER A 241 2.50 -2.40 4.07
N ASN A 242 3.55 -1.78 3.51
CA ASN A 242 4.71 -2.50 2.99
C ASN A 242 5.39 -3.37 4.07
N ALA A 243 5.49 -2.88 5.29
CA ALA A 243 6.05 -3.65 6.41
C ALA A 243 5.21 -4.90 6.75
N ALA A 244 3.88 -4.84 6.63
CA ALA A 244 3.03 -5.98 6.92
C ALA A 244 3.11 -7.05 5.82
N ILE A 245 3.17 -6.65 4.55
CA ILE A 245 3.38 -7.62 3.46
C ILE A 245 4.78 -8.24 3.53
N ASP A 246 5.81 -7.48 3.89
CA ASP A 246 7.19 -8.01 4.04
C ASP A 246 7.28 -9.09 5.11
N LEU A 247 6.65 -8.85 6.27
CA LEU A 247 6.56 -9.86 7.31
C LEU A 247 5.83 -11.14 6.86
N LEU A 248 4.80 -10.99 6.02
CA LEU A 248 4.08 -12.15 5.48
C LEU A 248 4.93 -12.88 4.44
N VAL A 249 5.64 -12.17 3.57
CA VAL A 249 6.56 -12.77 2.57
C VAL A 249 7.63 -13.59 3.27
N GLU A 250 8.28 -13.03 4.30
CA GLU A 250 9.28 -13.73 5.10
C GLU A 250 8.68 -15.01 5.72
N LYS A 251 7.56 -14.87 6.45
CA LYS A 251 6.92 -16.02 7.12
C LYS A 251 6.44 -17.09 6.16
N LEU A 252 5.95 -16.75 4.97
CA LEU A 252 5.49 -17.72 3.97
C LEU A 252 6.68 -18.39 3.29
N SER A 253 7.74 -17.64 3.00
CA SER A 253 8.99 -18.15 2.43
C SER A 253 9.69 -19.13 3.39
N GLU A 254 9.72 -18.83 4.69
CA GLU A 254 10.22 -19.75 5.73
C GLU A 254 9.47 -21.10 5.77
N GLN A 255 8.21 -21.12 5.32
CA GLN A 255 7.39 -22.33 5.21
C GLN A 255 7.59 -23.05 3.87
N GLY A 256 8.49 -22.55 3.01
CA GLY A 256 8.83 -23.15 1.72
C GLY A 256 7.87 -22.81 0.58
N LEU A 257 6.98 -21.80 0.75
CA LEU A 257 6.07 -21.39 -0.32
C LEU A 257 6.80 -20.54 -1.36
N ASN A 258 6.43 -20.71 -2.63
CA ASN A 258 6.89 -19.82 -3.70
C ASN A 258 6.08 -18.52 -3.67
N VAL A 259 6.68 -17.44 -3.19
CA VAL A 259 6.03 -16.15 -3.00
C VAL A 259 6.56 -15.12 -3.98
N LEU A 260 5.66 -14.48 -4.72
CA LEU A 260 5.95 -13.30 -5.53
C LEU A 260 5.42 -12.05 -4.82
N ARG A 261 6.32 -11.17 -4.36
CA ARG A 261 5.98 -9.83 -3.88
C ARG A 261 5.91 -8.87 -5.06
N ILE A 262 4.79 -8.17 -5.20
CA ILE A 262 4.62 -7.10 -6.19
C ILE A 262 4.85 -5.76 -5.49
N GLY A 263 5.77 -4.96 -6.01
CA GLY A 263 6.11 -3.63 -5.47
C GLY A 263 7.50 -3.54 -4.88
#